data_AF-A0A7S4QTG8-F1
#
_entry.id   AF-A0A7S4QTG8-F1
#
_cell.length_a   1.000
_cell.length_b   1.000
_cell.length_c   1.000
_cell.angle_alpha   90.00
_cell.angle_beta   90.00
_cell.angle_gamma   90.00
#
_symmetry.space_group_name_H-M   'P 1'
#
loop_
_entity.id
_entity.type
_entity.pdbx_description
1 polymer ?
#
loop_
_entity_poly.entity_id
_entity_poly.type
_entity_poly.pdbx_seq_one_letter_code
_entity_poly.pdbx_strand_id
1 'polypeptide(L)'
;SAAGSAQRTPGRGVAVVDVGAGNGCLALLAAILLDGYAVLIDHTLPPKELRVEEKVPEPYRGRILRIDGDVADLDVWQDLVPLLKQHGAEQAVLVAKHLCGVGTDLALGLVQRWRRGPAPGAAGGGGVALVGAVLATCCGHKIGAADRESFAVLHAGDAYLDGLTGGEPGRLRELLALCTRCVAWRTTAGALGSRITALQVRAAELFEDVLQRPRLSALQRVFPAAAEVLFVPKERSPQNRCLLAGTAGGLRLAGLGGRAGDGQEEFSRALRAARAELLAATGGGPVDLRPHGFVSAKYDYDGT
;
A
#
# COMPACT_ATOMS: atom_id res chain seq x y z
N SER A 1 -43.63 2.25 8.57
CA SER A 1 -42.85 2.04 9.80
C SER A 1 -41.40 1.87 9.40
N ALA A 2 -40.59 2.92 9.53
CA ALA A 2 -39.17 2.88 9.19
C ALA A 2 -38.46 2.13 10.32
N ALA A 3 -38.19 0.84 10.11
CA ALA A 3 -37.30 0.09 10.98
C ALA A 3 -35.92 0.78 10.89
N GLY A 4 -35.56 1.52 11.93
CA GLY A 4 -34.22 2.08 12.06
C GLY A 4 -33.22 0.93 11.96
N SER A 5 -32.49 0.85 10.85
CA SER A 5 -31.35 -0.04 10.75
C SER A 5 -30.35 0.46 11.79
N ALA A 6 -30.29 -0.22 12.94
CA ALA A 6 -29.26 0.03 13.93
C ALA A 6 -27.91 0.01 13.18
N GLN A 7 -27.23 1.15 13.13
CA GLN A 7 -25.88 1.24 12.57
C GLN A 7 -25.03 0.24 13.36
N ARG A 8 -24.71 -0.89 12.74
CA ARG A 8 -23.73 -1.82 13.30
C ARG A 8 -22.38 -1.12 13.24
N THR A 9 -21.94 -0.65 14.40
CA THR A 9 -20.55 -0.27 14.61
C THR A 9 -19.68 -1.45 14.18
N PRO A 10 -18.62 -1.25 13.38
CA PRO A 10 -17.71 -2.32 12.97
C PRO A 10 -17.26 -3.13 14.18
N GLY A 11 -17.40 -4.45 14.11
CA GLY A 11 -17.33 -5.35 15.26
C GLY A 11 -15.91 -5.71 15.71
N ARG A 12 -14.89 -5.16 15.08
CA ARG A 12 -13.49 -5.41 15.42
C ARG A 12 -12.76 -4.09 15.33
N GLY A 13 -12.10 -3.66 16.41
CA GLY A 13 -11.29 -2.44 16.47
C GLY A 13 -10.08 -2.50 15.54
N VAL A 14 -10.29 -2.68 14.24
CA VAL A 14 -9.30 -2.85 13.19
C VAL A 14 -9.49 -1.73 12.18
N ALA A 15 -8.39 -1.12 11.77
CA ALA A 15 -8.36 -0.18 10.66
C ALA A 15 -7.41 -0.64 9.56
N VAL A 16 -7.80 -0.39 8.31
CA VAL A 16 -6.95 -0.52 7.13
C VAL A 16 -6.55 0.89 6.72
N VAL A 17 -5.29 1.24 6.91
CA VAL A 17 -4.75 2.55 6.55
C VAL A 17 -4.09 2.45 5.18
N ASP A 18 -4.64 3.08 4.16
CA ASP A 18 -4.16 3.03 2.78
C ASP A 18 -3.49 4.36 2.41
N VAL A 19 -2.18 4.31 2.13
CA VAL A 19 -1.38 5.48 1.73
C VAL A 19 -1.34 5.56 0.22
N GLY A 20 -1.72 6.72 -0.32
CA GLY A 20 -2.01 6.92 -1.74
C GLY A 20 -3.24 6.12 -2.16
N ALA A 21 -4.28 6.17 -1.34
CA ALA A 21 -5.49 5.38 -1.52
C ALA A 21 -6.23 5.70 -2.83
N GLY A 22 -6.04 6.91 -3.38
CA GLY A 22 -6.76 7.40 -4.54
C GLY A 22 -8.27 7.29 -4.29
N ASN A 23 -8.95 6.47 -5.09
CA ASN A 23 -10.39 6.27 -4.94
C ASN A 23 -10.80 5.53 -3.65
N GLY A 24 -9.88 4.86 -2.94
CA GLY A 24 -10.14 4.19 -1.66
C GLY A 24 -10.71 2.77 -1.75
N CYS A 25 -10.79 2.19 -2.94
CA CYS A 25 -11.49 0.91 -3.14
C CYS A 25 -10.78 -0.28 -2.48
N LEU A 26 -9.45 -0.28 -2.49
CA LEU A 26 -8.65 -1.33 -1.87
C LEU A 26 -8.85 -1.36 -0.35
N ALA A 27 -8.68 -0.19 0.28
CA ALA A 27 -8.90 -0.01 1.71
C ALA A 27 -10.32 -0.40 2.13
N LEU A 28 -11.34 0.03 1.39
CA LEU A 28 -12.72 -0.31 1.70
C LEU A 28 -12.96 -1.82 1.64
N LEU A 29 -12.53 -2.49 0.56
CA LEU A 29 -12.74 -3.92 0.42
C LEU A 29 -12.07 -4.68 1.58
N ALA A 30 -10.84 -4.29 1.92
CA ALA A 30 -10.11 -4.87 3.05
C ALA A 30 -10.80 -4.58 4.39
N ALA A 31 -11.32 -3.36 4.59
CA ALA A 31 -12.04 -2.98 5.80
C ALA A 31 -13.35 -3.76 5.96
N ILE A 32 -14.11 -4.00 4.88
CA ILE A 32 -15.32 -4.84 4.91
C ILE A 32 -14.93 -6.27 5.31
N LEU A 33 -13.87 -6.84 4.69
CA LEU A 33 -13.40 -8.19 5.00
C LEU A 33 -12.99 -8.37 6.47
N LEU A 34 -12.45 -7.32 7.07
CA LEU A 34 -11.97 -7.31 8.45
C LEU A 34 -13.02 -6.80 9.45
N ASP A 35 -14.20 -6.41 8.97
CA ASP A 35 -15.24 -5.70 9.72
C ASP A 35 -14.68 -4.51 10.52
N GLY A 36 -13.93 -3.66 9.82
CA GLY A 36 -13.21 -2.52 10.37
C GLY A 36 -13.42 -1.21 9.61
N TYR A 37 -12.51 -0.26 9.82
CA TYR A 37 -12.49 1.06 9.17
C TYR A 37 -11.49 1.11 8.01
N ALA A 38 -11.82 1.85 6.97
CA ALA A 38 -10.90 2.23 5.91
C ALA A 38 -10.41 3.65 6.17
N VAL A 39 -9.10 3.85 6.33
CA VAL A 39 -8.49 5.18 6.48
C VAL A 39 -7.65 5.47 5.25
N LEU A 40 -8.02 6.52 4.54
CA LEU A 40 -7.47 6.89 3.25
C LEU A 40 -6.57 8.10 3.43
N ILE A 41 -5.29 7.98 3.09
CA ILE A 41 -4.33 9.07 3.17
C ILE A 41 -3.90 9.41 1.74
N ASP A 42 -4.18 10.64 1.30
CA ASP A 42 -3.80 11.11 -0.03
C ASP A 42 -3.27 12.53 0.07
N HIS A 43 -2.11 12.79 -0.56
CA HIS A 43 -1.57 14.15 -0.74
C HIS A 43 -2.39 14.95 -1.76
N THR A 44 -3.00 14.28 -2.73
CA THR A 44 -3.84 14.92 -3.74
C THR A 44 -5.12 14.14 -3.84
N LEU A 45 -6.21 14.77 -3.39
CA LEU A 45 -7.51 14.12 -3.40
C LEU A 45 -7.99 13.90 -4.84
N PRO A 46 -8.52 12.71 -5.17
CA PRO A 46 -9.20 12.54 -6.45
C PRO A 46 -10.46 13.42 -6.52
N PRO A 47 -10.96 13.71 -7.73
CA PRO A 47 -12.29 14.29 -7.92
C PRO A 47 -13.35 13.56 -7.10
N LYS A 48 -14.34 14.31 -6.60
CA LYS A 48 -15.32 13.81 -5.63
C LYS A 48 -16.06 12.58 -6.19
N GLU A 49 -16.47 12.63 -7.44
CA GLU A 49 -17.14 11.58 -8.20
C GLU A 49 -16.32 10.29 -8.37
N LEU A 50 -15.01 10.32 -8.12
CA LEU A 50 -14.14 9.14 -8.14
C LEU A 50 -13.91 8.55 -6.74
N ARG A 51 -14.33 9.24 -5.68
CA ARG A 51 -14.16 8.79 -4.29
C ARG A 51 -15.18 7.69 -3.97
N VAL A 52 -14.71 6.59 -3.39
CA VAL A 52 -15.57 5.44 -3.05
C VAL A 52 -16.67 5.83 -2.05
N GLU A 53 -16.40 6.80 -1.18
CA GLU A 53 -17.33 7.38 -0.19
C GLU A 53 -18.63 7.88 -0.84
N GLU A 54 -18.55 8.43 -2.05
CA GLU A 54 -19.71 8.97 -2.76
C GLU A 54 -20.56 7.87 -3.39
N LYS A 55 -19.98 6.68 -3.59
CA LYS A 55 -20.57 5.58 -4.36
C LYS A 55 -21.14 4.47 -3.50
N VAL A 56 -20.76 4.42 -2.22
CA VAL A 56 -21.19 3.35 -1.32
C VAL A 56 -22.39 3.75 -0.46
N PRO A 57 -23.23 2.77 -0.08
CA PRO A 57 -24.33 3.00 0.85
C PRO A 57 -23.86 3.53 2.21
N GLU A 58 -24.74 4.27 2.90
CA GLU A 58 -24.46 4.90 4.21
C GLU A 58 -23.82 3.98 5.27
N PRO A 59 -24.22 2.69 5.42
CA PRO A 59 -23.58 1.79 6.38
C PRO A 59 -22.07 1.61 6.17
N TYR A 60 -21.58 1.76 4.94
CA TYR A 60 -20.16 1.68 4.60
C TYR A 60 -19.51 3.05 4.52
N ARG A 61 -20.25 4.08 4.11
CA ARG A 61 -19.75 5.47 4.08
C ARG A 61 -19.20 5.89 5.44
N GLY A 62 -19.93 5.60 6.52
CA GLY A 62 -19.50 5.88 7.90
C GLY A 62 -18.27 5.08 8.37
N ARG A 63 -17.77 4.12 7.59
CA ARG A 63 -16.55 3.35 7.87
C ARG A 63 -15.31 3.90 7.16
N ILE A 64 -15.49 4.91 6.30
CA ILE A 64 -14.41 5.48 5.51
C ILE A 64 -14.00 6.82 6.11
N LEU A 65 -12.73 6.92 6.48
CA LEU A 65 -12.09 8.11 7.03
C LEU A 65 -11.05 8.58 6.03
N ARG A 66 -10.95 9.88 5.78
CA ARG A 66 -9.99 10.43 4.83
C ARG A 66 -9.17 11.53 5.48
N ILE A 67 -7.86 11.44 5.29
CA ILE A 67 -6.87 12.45 5.68
C ILE A 67 -6.27 13.00 4.38
N ASP A 68 -6.40 14.32 4.19
CA ASP A 68 -5.77 15.05 3.10
C ASP A 68 -4.43 15.60 3.60
N GLY A 69 -3.33 15.10 3.04
CA GLY A 69 -1.99 15.50 3.47
C GLY A 69 -0.87 14.62 2.93
N ASP A 70 0.35 15.17 2.95
CA ASP A 70 1.54 14.41 2.63
C ASP A 70 1.88 13.44 3.78
N VAL A 71 2.12 12.18 3.44
CA VAL A 71 2.54 11.16 4.40
C VAL A 71 3.94 11.45 4.99
N ALA A 72 4.75 12.26 4.30
CA ALA A 72 6.03 12.75 4.82
C ALA A 72 5.83 13.58 6.09
N ASP A 73 4.83 14.46 6.08
CA ASP A 73 4.56 15.45 7.13
C ASP A 73 3.59 14.96 8.20
N LEU A 74 2.83 13.89 7.91
CA LEU A 74 1.86 13.31 8.83
C LEU A 74 2.53 12.80 10.12
N ASP A 75 2.11 13.34 11.26
CA ASP A 75 2.46 12.85 12.59
C ASP A 75 1.47 11.75 12.99
N VAL A 76 1.95 10.51 13.01
CA VAL A 76 1.15 9.35 13.38
C VAL A 76 0.46 9.53 14.73
N TRP A 77 1.10 10.16 15.70
CA TRP A 77 0.64 10.22 17.08
C TRP A 77 -0.28 11.40 17.36
N GLN A 78 -0.23 12.45 16.54
CA GLN A 78 -1.11 13.62 16.65
C GLN A 78 -2.30 13.53 15.68
N ASP A 79 -2.08 12.99 14.49
CA ASP A 79 -3.07 13.06 13.41
C ASP A 79 -3.82 11.73 13.25
N LEU A 80 -3.08 10.61 13.14
CA LEU A 80 -3.65 9.32 12.74
C LEU A 80 -4.19 8.51 13.93
N VAL A 81 -3.38 8.31 14.98
CA VAL A 81 -3.75 7.49 16.13
C VAL A 81 -4.96 8.06 16.89
N PRO A 82 -5.07 9.38 17.13
CA PRO A 82 -6.27 9.94 17.75
C PRO A 82 -7.54 9.73 16.93
N LEU A 83 -7.47 9.91 15.60
CA LEU A 83 -8.58 9.62 14.70
C LEU A 83 -9.01 8.15 14.80
N LEU A 84 -8.05 7.23 14.74
CA LEU A 84 -8.33 5.79 14.86
C LEU A 84 -9.00 5.43 16.19
N LYS A 85 -8.53 6.02 17.30
CA LYS A 85 -9.12 5.82 18.63
C LYS A 85 -10.53 6.36 18.75
N GLN A 86 -10.80 7.54 18.18
CA GLN A 86 -12.14 8.12 18.15
C GLN A 86 -13.15 7.16 17.49
N HIS A 87 -12.68 6.33 16.57
CA HIS A 87 -13.47 5.30 15.90
C HIS A 87 -13.33 3.89 16.52
N GLY A 88 -12.76 3.78 17.72
CA GLY A 88 -12.66 2.52 18.46
C GLY A 88 -11.68 1.51 17.84
N ALA A 89 -10.77 1.95 16.97
CA ALA A 89 -9.72 1.08 16.45
C ALA A 89 -8.64 0.86 17.53
N GLU A 90 -8.27 -0.40 17.73
CA GLU A 90 -7.22 -0.87 18.63
C GLU A 90 -6.01 -1.39 17.84
N GLN A 91 -6.24 -1.82 16.60
CA GLN A 91 -5.25 -2.38 15.69
C GLN A 91 -5.36 -1.74 14.31
N ALA A 92 -4.24 -1.68 13.61
CA ALA A 92 -4.20 -1.20 12.24
C ALA A 92 -3.28 -2.06 11.36
N VAL A 93 -3.64 -2.19 10.09
CA VAL A 93 -2.77 -2.68 9.02
C VAL A 93 -2.57 -1.54 8.05
N LEU A 94 -1.31 -1.26 7.71
CA LEU A 94 -0.99 -0.28 6.67
C LEU A 94 -0.90 -0.96 5.30
N VAL A 95 -1.50 -0.34 4.30
CA VAL A 95 -1.41 -0.72 2.90
C VAL A 95 -0.88 0.48 2.13
N ALA A 96 -0.02 0.21 1.15
CA ALA A 96 0.38 1.21 0.18
C ALA A 96 0.58 0.51 -1.16
N LYS A 97 -0.15 0.95 -2.18
CA LYS A 97 -0.11 0.32 -3.50
C LYS A 97 0.27 1.32 -4.58
N HIS A 98 1.32 0.99 -5.33
CA HIS A 98 1.79 1.74 -6.50
C HIS A 98 2.12 3.21 -6.22
N LEU A 99 2.61 3.51 -5.02
CA LEU A 99 3.23 4.79 -4.75
C LEU A 99 4.44 4.99 -5.67
N CYS A 100 4.37 6.03 -6.49
CA CYS A 100 5.43 6.44 -7.40
C CYS A 100 6.52 7.22 -6.64
N GLY A 101 7.70 7.33 -7.26
CA GLY A 101 8.86 7.99 -6.68
C GLY A 101 9.21 7.41 -5.31
N VAL A 102 9.55 8.31 -4.39
CA VAL A 102 9.85 7.96 -2.99
C VAL A 102 8.61 7.68 -2.15
N GLY A 103 7.39 7.67 -2.70
CA GLY A 103 6.18 7.49 -1.89
C GLY A 103 6.15 6.18 -1.11
N THR A 104 6.69 5.09 -1.67
CA THR A 104 6.85 3.81 -0.94
C THR A 104 7.77 3.99 0.28
N ASP A 105 8.85 4.75 0.12
CA ASP A 105 9.85 5.01 1.16
C ASP A 105 9.29 5.93 2.25
N LEU A 106 8.46 6.92 1.88
CA LEU A 106 7.75 7.77 2.83
C LEU A 106 6.70 6.99 3.64
N ALA A 107 5.94 6.10 2.98
CA ALA A 107 5.02 5.19 3.67
C ALA A 107 5.76 4.25 4.64
N LEU A 108 6.95 3.77 4.25
CA LEU A 108 7.81 3.01 5.15
C LEU A 108 8.31 3.85 6.33
N GLY A 109 8.63 5.13 6.11
CA GLY A 109 8.90 6.11 7.16
C GLY A 109 7.75 6.23 8.15
N LEU A 110 6.50 6.30 7.68
CA LEU A 110 5.31 6.29 8.52
C LEU A 110 5.22 5.02 9.37
N VAL A 111 5.43 3.84 8.78
CA VAL A 111 5.47 2.56 9.50
C VAL A 111 6.52 2.59 10.61
N GLN A 112 7.71 3.13 10.34
CA GLN A 112 8.77 3.23 11.34
C GLN A 112 8.41 4.21 12.48
N ARG A 113 7.87 5.39 12.15
CA ARG A 113 7.42 6.36 13.16
C ARG A 113 6.31 5.78 14.05
N TRP A 114 5.38 5.02 13.46
CA TRP A 114 4.33 4.33 14.21
C TRP A 114 4.89 3.22 15.11
N ARG A 115 5.82 2.38 14.61
CA ARG A 115 6.37 1.28 15.41
C ARG A 115 7.30 1.74 16.53
N ARG A 116 7.90 2.93 16.42
CA ARG A 116 8.77 3.51 17.47
C ARG A 116 8.02 3.93 18.74
N GLY A 117 6.70 4.11 18.66
CA GLY A 117 5.95 4.68 19.78
C GLY A 117 5.97 6.22 19.79
N PRO A 118 5.17 6.85 20.66
CA PRO A 118 5.22 8.29 20.86
C PRO A 118 6.54 8.69 21.52
N ALA A 119 6.93 9.97 21.38
CA ALA A 119 8.16 10.48 22.00
C ALA A 119 8.10 10.34 23.54
N PRO A 120 9.24 10.09 24.21
CA PRO A 120 9.30 10.05 25.67
C PRO A 120 8.72 11.33 26.28
N GLY A 121 7.73 11.20 27.17
CA GLY A 121 7.06 12.34 27.81
C GLY A 121 5.80 12.84 27.09
N ALA A 122 5.45 12.30 25.92
CA ALA A 122 4.14 12.54 25.32
C ALA A 122 3.06 11.83 26.17
N ALA A 123 2.18 12.61 26.78
CA ALA A 123 1.04 12.10 27.54
C ALA A 123 0.03 11.43 26.57
N GLY A 124 0.17 10.12 26.36
CA GLY A 124 -0.72 9.36 25.49
C GLY A 124 -1.09 8.03 26.13
N GLY A 125 -2.34 7.91 26.61
CA GLY A 125 -2.96 6.64 26.95
C GLY A 125 -2.93 5.66 25.77
N GLY A 126 -3.08 4.35 26.05
CA GLY A 126 -2.78 3.21 25.16
C GLY A 126 -2.95 3.45 23.65
N GLY A 127 -1.96 3.09 22.83
CA GLY A 127 -1.92 3.38 21.39
C GLY A 127 -2.65 2.35 20.51
N VAL A 128 -2.92 2.72 19.25
CA VAL A 128 -3.39 1.78 18.22
C VAL A 128 -2.19 0.99 17.70
N ALA A 129 -2.26 -0.33 17.79
CA ALA A 129 -1.16 -1.21 17.42
C ALA A 129 -1.10 -1.39 15.90
N LEU A 130 0.00 -0.96 15.26
CA LEU A 130 0.29 -1.35 13.89
C LEU A 130 0.73 -2.83 13.87
N VAL A 131 -0.15 -3.72 13.39
CA VAL A 131 0.04 -5.18 13.42
C VAL A 131 0.68 -5.74 12.15
N GLY A 132 0.69 -4.97 11.06
CA GLY A 132 1.32 -5.37 9.80
C GLY A 132 1.33 -4.27 8.75
N ALA A 133 2.04 -4.52 7.64
CA ALA A 133 2.08 -3.64 6.49
C ALA A 133 2.15 -4.42 5.16
N VAL A 134 1.52 -3.87 4.12
CA VAL A 134 1.52 -4.39 2.75
C VAL A 134 1.94 -3.27 1.80
N LEU A 135 3.17 -3.32 1.29
CA LEU A 135 3.72 -2.29 0.43
C LEU A 135 3.97 -2.85 -0.99
N ALA A 136 3.04 -2.61 -1.90
CA ALA A 136 3.16 -3.02 -3.30
C ALA A 136 3.84 -1.91 -4.12
N THR A 137 5.04 -2.17 -4.62
CA THR A 137 5.86 -1.11 -5.24
C THR A 137 5.46 -0.83 -6.69
N CYS A 138 5.37 0.45 -7.08
CA CYS A 138 5.03 0.86 -8.45
C CYS A 138 6.16 0.50 -9.44
N CYS A 139 5.85 0.30 -10.72
CA CYS A 139 6.83 0.04 -11.79
C CYS A 139 7.18 1.27 -12.65
N GLY A 140 6.25 2.21 -12.82
CA GLY A 140 6.39 3.26 -13.85
C GLY A 140 7.41 4.34 -13.50
N HIS A 141 7.62 4.60 -12.21
CA HIS A 141 8.51 5.66 -11.72
C HIS A 141 9.03 5.29 -10.34
N LYS A 142 9.72 4.15 -10.16
CA LYS A 142 10.16 3.73 -8.80
C LYS A 142 10.96 4.81 -8.07
N ILE A 143 11.80 5.54 -8.79
CA ILE A 143 12.51 6.74 -8.35
C ILE A 143 12.74 7.60 -9.59
N GLY A 144 12.06 8.75 -9.69
CA GLY A 144 12.31 9.73 -10.75
C GLY A 144 13.65 10.43 -10.55
N ALA A 145 14.09 11.22 -11.54
CA ALA A 145 15.35 11.97 -11.41
C ALA A 145 15.32 12.94 -10.21
N ALA A 146 14.16 13.55 -9.94
CA ALA A 146 13.94 14.44 -8.79
C ALA A 146 13.96 13.70 -7.44
N ASP A 147 13.68 12.40 -7.41
CA ASP A 147 13.51 11.63 -6.18
C ASP A 147 14.80 11.00 -5.66
N ARG A 148 15.89 11.03 -6.45
CA ARG A 148 17.14 10.29 -6.15
C ARG A 148 17.78 10.75 -4.86
N GLU A 149 17.83 12.07 -4.63
CA GLU A 149 18.42 12.63 -3.42
C GLU A 149 17.58 12.26 -2.19
N SER A 150 16.25 12.39 -2.29
CA SER A 150 15.35 11.99 -1.21
C SER A 150 15.47 10.50 -0.88
N PHE A 151 15.60 9.62 -1.88
CA PHE A 151 15.85 8.21 -1.64
C PHE A 151 17.19 7.97 -0.93
N ALA A 152 18.26 8.63 -1.38
CA ALA A 152 19.58 8.52 -0.75
C ALA A 152 19.56 8.97 0.72
N VAL A 153 18.82 10.04 1.03
CA VAL A 153 18.63 10.52 2.41
C VAL A 153 17.83 9.51 3.25
N LEU A 154 16.72 8.98 2.72
CA LEU A 154 15.85 8.04 3.44
C LEU A 154 16.55 6.71 3.76
N HIS A 155 17.50 6.29 2.92
CA HIS A 155 18.26 5.05 3.08
C HIS A 155 19.74 5.28 3.41
N ALA A 156 20.08 6.45 3.96
CA ALA A 156 21.45 6.73 4.40
C ALA A 156 21.91 5.69 5.44
N GLY A 157 23.11 5.13 5.24
CA GLY A 157 23.68 4.08 6.09
C GLY A 157 23.07 2.69 5.90
N ASP A 158 22.35 2.45 4.79
CA ASP A 158 21.95 1.09 4.42
C ASP A 158 23.16 0.28 3.94
N ALA A 159 23.53 -0.76 4.69
CA ALA A 159 24.72 -1.56 4.45
C ALA A 159 24.78 -2.21 3.05
N TYR A 160 23.63 -2.49 2.44
CA TYR A 160 23.59 -3.06 1.09
C TYR A 160 23.93 -2.00 0.03
N LEU A 161 23.36 -0.79 0.15
CA LEU A 161 23.74 0.33 -0.73
C LEU A 161 25.20 0.74 -0.52
N ASP A 162 25.66 0.78 0.73
CA ASP A 162 27.06 1.07 1.06
C ASP A 162 27.99 0.02 0.46
N GLY A 163 27.64 -1.27 0.51
CA GLY A 163 28.40 -2.34 -0.12
C GLY A 163 28.51 -2.21 -1.65
N LEU A 164 27.47 -1.72 -2.32
CA LEU A 164 27.47 -1.51 -3.77
C LEU A 164 28.23 -0.24 -4.20
N THR A 165 28.27 0.76 -3.34
CA THR A 165 28.76 2.11 -3.69
C THR A 165 30.08 2.46 -3.02
N GLY A 166 30.51 1.69 -2.01
CA GLY A 166 31.59 2.04 -1.10
C GLY A 166 31.21 3.14 -0.10
N GLY A 167 29.91 3.39 0.10
CA GLY A 167 29.41 4.50 0.94
C GLY A 167 29.56 5.89 0.31
N GLU A 168 29.99 5.96 -0.95
CA GLU A 168 30.24 7.21 -1.66
C GLU A 168 28.95 7.81 -2.24
N PRO A 169 28.51 9.02 -1.82
CA PRO A 169 27.26 9.62 -2.29
C PRO A 169 27.20 9.80 -3.80
N GLY A 170 28.33 10.15 -4.43
CA GLY A 170 28.42 10.31 -5.89
C GLY A 170 28.10 9.01 -6.64
N ARG A 171 28.65 7.89 -6.19
CA ARG A 171 28.40 6.56 -6.77
C ARG A 171 26.96 6.09 -6.56
N LEU A 172 26.38 6.39 -5.39
CA LEU A 172 24.97 6.11 -5.15
C LEU A 172 24.07 6.88 -6.13
N ARG A 173 24.34 8.17 -6.38
CA ARG A 173 23.58 8.96 -7.36
C ARG A 173 23.69 8.38 -8.78
N GLU A 174 24.88 7.96 -9.20
CA GLU A 174 25.09 7.32 -10.50
C GLU A 174 24.34 5.99 -10.62
N LEU A 175 24.40 5.16 -9.58
CA LEU A 175 23.65 3.90 -9.50
C LEU A 175 22.14 4.14 -9.57
N LEU A 176 21.61 5.09 -8.80
CA LEU A 176 20.19 5.44 -8.84
C LEU A 176 19.79 6.00 -10.21
N ALA A 177 20.66 6.76 -10.88
CA ALA A 177 20.42 7.22 -12.24
C ALA A 177 20.33 6.08 -13.26
N LEU A 178 21.17 5.05 -13.13
CA LEU A 178 21.07 3.81 -13.90
C LEU A 178 19.76 3.07 -13.57
N CYS A 179 19.42 2.90 -12.29
CA CYS A 179 18.19 2.25 -11.86
C CYS A 179 16.96 2.93 -12.46
N THR A 180 16.81 4.26 -12.33
CA THR A 180 15.69 5.02 -12.91
C THR A 180 15.52 4.72 -14.39
N ARG A 181 16.63 4.71 -15.15
CA ARG A 181 16.59 4.45 -16.59
C ARG A 181 16.18 3.02 -16.92
N CYS A 182 16.55 2.03 -16.12
CA CYS A 182 16.31 0.62 -16.45
C CYS A 182 14.96 0.10 -15.93
N VAL A 183 14.50 0.58 -14.78
CA VAL A 183 13.22 0.12 -14.18
C VAL A 183 11.99 0.72 -14.87
N ALA A 184 12.13 1.90 -15.51
CA ALA A 184 11.07 2.53 -16.30
C ALA A 184 10.62 1.69 -17.52
N TRP A 185 11.42 0.71 -17.95
CA TRP A 185 11.16 -0.15 -19.12
C TRP A 185 10.39 -1.41 -18.77
N ARG A 186 10.20 -1.71 -17.47
CA ARG A 186 9.38 -2.86 -17.04
C ARG A 186 7.92 -2.68 -17.48
N THR A 187 7.38 -1.46 -17.55
CA THR A 187 5.98 -1.17 -17.92
C THR A 187 5.64 -1.33 -19.40
N THR A 188 6.64 -1.45 -20.28
CA THR A 188 6.43 -1.58 -21.73
C THR A 188 6.61 -3.01 -22.23
N ALA A 189 6.90 -3.98 -21.34
CA ALA A 189 6.97 -5.40 -21.70
C ALA A 189 5.58 -5.93 -22.06
N GLY A 190 5.32 -6.21 -23.35
CA GLY A 190 4.09 -6.83 -23.81
C GLY A 190 3.09 -5.92 -24.54
N ALA A 191 3.36 -4.62 -24.70
CA ALA A 191 2.69 -3.85 -25.75
C ALA A 191 3.06 -4.48 -27.10
N LEU A 192 2.09 -4.67 -28.00
CA LEU A 192 2.23 -5.38 -29.29
C LEU A 192 3.35 -4.87 -30.24
N GLY A 193 4.15 -3.87 -29.83
CA GLY A 193 5.36 -3.38 -30.51
C GLY A 193 6.67 -3.42 -29.71
N SER A 194 6.69 -3.86 -28.44
CA SER A 194 7.89 -3.78 -27.59
C SER A 194 8.63 -5.13 -27.49
N ARG A 195 9.73 -5.25 -28.24
CA ARG A 195 10.68 -6.39 -28.24
C ARG A 195 11.56 -6.43 -26.98
N ILE A 196 10.97 -6.53 -25.79
CA ILE A 196 11.77 -6.70 -24.57
C ILE A 196 12.28 -8.13 -24.48
N THR A 197 13.60 -8.29 -24.56
CA THR A 197 14.28 -9.59 -24.49
C THR A 197 14.38 -10.11 -23.06
N ALA A 198 14.56 -11.42 -22.90
CA ALA A 198 14.80 -12.04 -21.58
C ALA A 198 16.03 -11.44 -20.87
N LEU A 199 17.05 -10.98 -21.62
CA LEU A 199 18.21 -10.31 -21.06
C LEU A 199 17.85 -8.95 -20.44
N GLN A 200 17.00 -8.16 -21.11
CA GLN A 200 16.52 -6.89 -20.57
C GLN A 200 15.65 -7.07 -19.33
N VAL A 201 14.83 -8.14 -19.28
CA VAL A 201 14.08 -8.50 -18.07
C VAL A 201 15.03 -8.80 -16.91
N ARG A 202 16.04 -9.67 -17.11
CA ARG A 202 17.03 -9.99 -16.08
C ARG A 202 17.79 -8.74 -15.59
N ALA A 203 18.20 -7.87 -16.51
CA ALA A 203 18.86 -6.62 -16.15
C ALA A 203 17.94 -5.73 -15.29
N ALA A 204 16.66 -5.59 -15.67
CA ALA A 204 15.68 -4.82 -14.91
C ALA A 204 15.43 -5.40 -13.51
N GLU A 205 15.46 -6.73 -13.33
CA GLU A 205 15.35 -7.36 -12.01
C GLU A 205 16.51 -6.98 -11.09
N LEU A 206 17.75 -6.93 -11.61
CA LEU A 206 18.92 -6.52 -10.82
C LEU A 206 18.79 -5.08 -10.31
N PHE A 207 18.36 -4.15 -11.18
CA PHE A 207 18.12 -2.76 -10.77
C PHE A 207 16.95 -2.63 -9.80
N GLU A 208 15.96 -3.51 -9.90
CA GLU A 208 14.87 -3.54 -8.95
C GLU A 208 15.33 -4.01 -7.56
N ASP A 209 16.21 -5.01 -7.48
CA ASP A 209 16.79 -5.47 -6.21
C ASP A 209 17.53 -4.32 -5.51
N VAL A 210 18.21 -3.46 -6.26
CA VAL A 210 18.86 -2.25 -5.73
C VAL A 210 17.89 -1.33 -4.98
N LEU A 211 16.63 -1.26 -5.44
CA LEU A 211 15.61 -0.43 -4.82
C LEU A 211 14.79 -1.15 -3.75
N GLN A 212 14.55 -2.45 -3.91
CA GLN A 212 13.74 -3.23 -2.96
C GLN A 212 14.50 -3.65 -1.72
N ARG A 213 15.79 -3.99 -1.85
CA ARG A 213 16.59 -4.51 -0.74
C ARG A 213 16.72 -3.52 0.43
N PRO A 214 16.96 -2.20 0.21
CA PRO A 214 16.98 -1.22 1.30
C PRO A 214 15.61 -1.07 1.96
N ARG A 215 14.53 -1.06 1.16
CA ARG A 215 13.15 -1.00 1.66
C ARG A 215 12.78 -2.20 2.53
N LEU A 216 13.13 -3.41 2.09
CA LEU A 216 12.94 -4.63 2.89
C LEU A 216 13.75 -4.54 4.18
N SER A 217 15.01 -4.14 4.12
CA SER A 217 15.87 -4.01 5.30
C SER A 217 15.30 -3.01 6.31
N ALA A 218 14.84 -1.85 5.84
CA ALA A 218 14.19 -0.84 6.65
C ALA A 218 12.86 -1.30 7.26
N LEU A 219 12.09 -2.16 6.58
CA LEU A 219 10.89 -2.79 7.12
C LEU A 219 11.22 -3.88 8.15
N GLN A 220 12.27 -4.68 7.90
CA GLN A 220 12.74 -5.73 8.81
C GLN A 220 13.23 -5.20 10.15
N ARG A 221 13.76 -3.96 10.20
CA ARG A 221 14.13 -3.29 11.45
C ARG A 221 12.95 -3.11 12.42
N VAL A 222 11.73 -2.99 11.90
CA VAL A 222 10.51 -2.77 12.71
C VAL A 222 9.55 -3.96 12.73
N PHE A 223 9.65 -4.84 11.73
CA PHE A 223 8.98 -6.13 11.65
C PHE A 223 10.00 -7.20 11.24
N PRO A 224 10.68 -7.87 12.18
CA PRO A 224 11.76 -8.81 11.87
C PRO A 224 11.38 -9.96 10.91
N ALA A 225 10.11 -10.34 10.89
CA ALA A 225 9.59 -11.37 9.99
C ALA A 225 9.28 -10.87 8.57
N ALA A 226 9.42 -9.57 8.30
CA ALA A 226 9.04 -8.99 7.01
C ALA A 226 9.77 -9.65 5.84
N ALA A 227 9.05 -9.80 4.74
CA ALA A 227 9.50 -10.52 3.56
C ALA A 227 9.11 -9.77 2.29
N GLU A 228 9.92 -9.91 1.25
CA GLU A 228 9.51 -9.60 -0.12
C GLU A 228 8.85 -10.83 -0.73
N VAL A 229 7.72 -10.62 -1.41
CA VAL A 229 6.90 -11.69 -1.97
C VAL A 229 6.52 -11.34 -3.40
N LEU A 230 6.26 -12.39 -4.19
CA LEU A 230 5.72 -12.26 -5.53
C LEU A 230 4.21 -12.51 -5.51
N PHE A 231 3.40 -11.49 -5.80
CA PHE A 231 1.94 -11.64 -5.87
C PHE A 231 1.44 -12.02 -7.28
N VAL A 232 2.32 -11.98 -8.29
CA VAL A 232 2.09 -12.46 -9.65
C VAL A 232 3.37 -13.15 -10.16
N PRO A 233 3.29 -14.21 -10.99
CA PRO A 233 4.48 -14.78 -11.63
C PRO A 233 5.32 -13.73 -12.38
N LYS A 234 6.66 -13.84 -12.30
CA LYS A 234 7.61 -12.89 -12.92
C LYS A 234 7.44 -12.76 -14.42
N GLU A 235 7.00 -13.85 -15.04
CA GLU A 235 6.79 -13.96 -16.49
C GLU A 235 5.51 -13.25 -16.93
N ARG A 236 4.55 -13.06 -16.01
CA ARG A 236 3.25 -12.44 -16.30
C ARG A 236 3.24 -10.95 -16.05
N SER A 237 3.94 -10.53 -15.01
CA SER A 237 3.98 -9.12 -14.65
C SER A 237 5.34 -8.72 -14.11
N PRO A 238 5.93 -7.67 -14.71
CA PRO A 238 7.00 -6.93 -14.09
C PRO A 238 6.51 -6.02 -12.94
N GLN A 239 5.31 -6.23 -12.43
CA GLN A 239 4.71 -5.55 -11.29
C GLN A 239 4.24 -6.62 -10.33
N ASN A 240 5.18 -7.28 -9.69
CA ASN A 240 4.87 -8.47 -8.93
C ASN A 240 5.46 -8.51 -7.53
N ARG A 241 6.30 -7.53 -7.15
CA ARG A 241 6.92 -7.51 -5.83
C ARG A 241 6.11 -6.72 -4.84
N CYS A 242 5.90 -7.31 -3.67
CA CYS A 242 5.28 -6.67 -2.52
C CYS A 242 6.12 -6.95 -1.27
N LEU A 243 6.28 -5.94 -0.41
CA LEU A 243 6.83 -6.13 0.92
C LEU A 243 5.68 -6.42 1.88
N LEU A 244 5.71 -7.57 2.53
CA LEU A 244 4.77 -7.98 3.55
C LEU A 244 5.42 -7.95 4.93
N ALA A 245 4.73 -7.38 5.90
CA ALA A 245 5.14 -7.35 7.29
C ALA A 245 3.99 -7.73 8.22
N GLY A 246 4.32 -8.46 9.27
CA GLY A 246 3.37 -8.91 10.28
C GLY A 246 4.05 -9.87 11.24
N THR A 247 3.26 -10.66 11.97
CA THR A 247 3.81 -11.74 12.78
C THR A 247 4.31 -12.88 11.89
N ALA A 248 5.32 -13.63 12.35
CA ALA A 248 5.81 -14.80 11.61
C ALA A 248 4.71 -15.85 11.35
N GLY A 249 3.76 -15.99 12.28
CA GLY A 249 2.58 -16.85 12.10
C GLY A 249 1.65 -16.34 10.99
N GLY A 250 1.31 -15.06 11.00
CA GLY A 250 0.47 -14.44 9.98
C GLY A 250 1.09 -14.52 8.57
N LEU A 251 2.40 -14.31 8.46
CA LEU A 251 3.11 -14.41 7.18
C LEU A 251 3.14 -15.85 6.64
N ARG A 252 3.26 -16.87 7.51
CA ARG A 252 3.13 -18.27 7.08
C ARG A 252 1.73 -18.56 6.54
N LEU A 253 0.68 -18.08 7.22
CA LEU A 253 -0.72 -18.23 6.80
C LEU A 253 -1.02 -17.50 5.48
N ALA A 254 -0.35 -16.37 5.23
CA ALA A 254 -0.41 -15.65 3.95
C ALA A 254 0.24 -16.40 2.77
N GLY A 255 0.71 -17.64 2.98
CA GLY A 255 1.23 -18.50 1.92
C GLY A 255 2.76 -18.47 1.78
N LEU A 256 3.50 -17.77 2.64
CA LEU A 256 4.96 -17.72 2.58
C LEU A 256 5.67 -18.99 3.08
N GLY A 257 4.91 -19.93 3.63
CA GLY A 257 5.41 -21.22 4.16
C GLY A 257 5.17 -22.44 3.27
N GLY A 258 4.70 -22.28 2.03
CA GLY A 258 4.64 -23.38 1.04
C GLY A 258 3.53 -24.42 1.21
N ARG A 259 2.52 -24.19 2.06
CA ARG A 259 1.28 -24.99 2.07
C ARG A 259 0.08 -24.10 1.75
N ALA A 260 -0.34 -24.14 0.49
CA ALA A 260 -1.67 -23.67 0.10
C ALA A 260 -2.69 -24.69 0.64
N GLY A 261 -3.32 -24.38 1.75
CA GLY A 261 -4.35 -25.20 2.36
C GLY A 261 -4.84 -24.50 3.60
N ASP A 262 -6.16 -24.32 3.70
CA ASP A 262 -6.91 -23.66 4.77
C ASP A 262 -7.07 -22.13 4.63
N GLY A 263 -5.99 -21.35 4.62
CA GLY A 263 -6.09 -19.87 4.62
C GLY A 263 -6.73 -19.26 3.36
N GLN A 264 -6.52 -19.87 2.19
CA GLN A 264 -7.05 -19.40 0.91
C GLN A 264 -8.56 -19.63 0.79
N GLU A 265 -9.06 -20.74 1.32
CA GLU A 265 -10.48 -21.05 1.31
C GLU A 265 -11.24 -20.15 2.28
N GLU A 266 -10.69 -19.95 3.49
CA GLU A 266 -11.25 -19.02 4.47
C GLU A 266 -11.31 -17.58 3.91
N PHE A 267 -10.23 -17.11 3.29
CA PHE A 267 -10.21 -15.81 2.62
C PHE A 267 -11.25 -15.73 1.50
N SER A 268 -11.33 -16.75 0.65
CA SER A 268 -12.30 -16.78 -0.45
C SER A 268 -13.75 -16.83 0.04
N ARG A 269 -14.00 -17.45 1.20
CA ARG A 269 -15.31 -17.46 1.86
C ARG A 269 -15.64 -16.07 2.43
N ALA A 270 -14.70 -15.43 3.13
CA ALA A 270 -14.87 -14.07 3.64
C ALA A 270 -15.12 -13.07 2.49
N LEU A 271 -14.38 -13.19 1.39
CA LEU A 271 -14.55 -12.36 0.20
C LEU A 271 -15.94 -12.53 -0.43
N ARG A 272 -16.44 -13.76 -0.53
CA ARG A 272 -17.80 -14.03 -1.01
C ARG A 272 -18.86 -13.46 -0.09
N ALA A 273 -18.67 -13.55 1.23
CA ALA A 273 -19.59 -12.96 2.21
C ALA A 273 -19.62 -11.42 2.11
N ALA A 274 -18.45 -10.77 2.09
CA ALA A 274 -18.33 -9.32 1.91
C ALA A 274 -18.96 -8.84 0.61
N ARG A 275 -18.75 -9.58 -0.49
CA ARG A 275 -19.41 -9.29 -1.78
C ARG A 275 -20.93 -9.39 -1.66
N ALA A 276 -21.46 -10.44 -1.05
CA ALA A 276 -22.90 -10.63 -0.89
C ALA A 276 -23.52 -9.52 -0.04
N GLU A 277 -22.84 -9.10 1.04
CA GLU A 277 -23.25 -7.99 1.90
C GLU A 277 -23.29 -6.67 1.13
N LEU A 278 -22.26 -6.38 0.33
CA LEU A 278 -22.20 -5.17 -0.48
C LEU A 278 -23.30 -5.17 -1.55
N LEU A 279 -23.50 -6.28 -2.27
CA LEU A 279 -24.56 -6.42 -3.26
C LEU A 279 -25.96 -6.25 -2.66
N ALA A 280 -26.20 -6.80 -1.47
CA ALA A 280 -27.47 -6.63 -0.78
C ALA A 280 -27.74 -5.15 -0.46
N ALA A 281 -26.71 -4.42 -0.04
CA ALA A 281 -26.81 -2.99 0.28
C ALA A 281 -26.98 -2.08 -0.95
N THR A 282 -26.59 -2.54 -2.14
CA THR A 282 -26.68 -1.80 -3.41
C THR A 282 -27.86 -2.26 -4.29
N GLY A 283 -28.85 -2.97 -3.71
CA GLY A 283 -30.02 -3.44 -4.47
C GLY A 283 -29.70 -4.52 -5.51
N GLY A 284 -28.62 -5.27 -5.32
CA GLY A 284 -28.16 -6.36 -6.18
C GLY A 284 -27.18 -5.96 -7.28
N GLY A 285 -26.89 -4.66 -7.45
CA GLY A 285 -25.96 -4.14 -8.47
C GLY A 285 -24.52 -3.99 -7.95
N PRO A 286 -23.48 -4.11 -8.80
CA PRO A 286 -22.12 -3.78 -8.41
C PRO A 286 -21.98 -2.28 -8.11
N VAL A 287 -21.07 -1.91 -7.21
CA VAL A 287 -20.66 -0.50 -7.03
C VAL A 287 -19.89 -0.08 -8.29
N ASP A 288 -20.42 0.88 -9.05
CA ASP A 288 -19.76 1.36 -10.27
C ASP A 288 -18.64 2.34 -9.96
N LEU A 289 -17.43 1.82 -9.86
CA LEU A 289 -16.23 2.58 -9.54
C LEU A 289 -15.52 3.13 -10.78
N ARG A 290 -16.05 2.90 -11.99
CA ARG A 290 -15.42 3.40 -13.22
C ARG A 290 -15.37 4.94 -13.21
N PRO A 291 -14.27 5.52 -13.70
CA PRO A 291 -14.25 6.94 -14.00
C PRO A 291 -15.19 7.19 -15.19
N HIS A 292 -16.18 8.07 -15.02
CA HIS A 292 -17.03 8.52 -16.11
C HIS A 292 -16.50 9.86 -16.62
N GLY A 293 -16.16 9.94 -17.90
CA GLY A 293 -15.75 11.20 -18.55
C GLY A 293 -14.29 11.63 -18.35
N PHE A 294 -13.41 10.78 -17.82
CA PHE A 294 -11.97 11.08 -17.67
C PHE A 294 -11.12 10.27 -18.65
N VAL A 295 -10.60 10.92 -19.69
CA VAL A 295 -9.58 10.35 -20.59
C VAL A 295 -8.21 10.63 -20.00
N SER A 296 -7.38 9.61 -19.80
CA SER A 296 -5.99 9.83 -19.44
C SER A 296 -5.26 10.51 -20.61
N ALA A 297 -4.85 11.77 -20.45
CA ALA A 297 -4.08 12.51 -21.46
C ALA A 297 -2.77 11.81 -21.87
N LYS A 298 -2.27 10.88 -21.05
CA LYS A 298 -1.05 10.10 -21.32
C LYS A 298 -1.31 8.78 -22.06
N TYR A 299 -2.49 8.20 -21.91
CA TYR A 299 -2.79 6.85 -22.39
C TYR A 299 -3.97 6.77 -23.36
N ASP A 300 -4.65 7.88 -23.67
CA ASP A 300 -5.81 7.96 -24.56
C ASP A 300 -6.84 6.84 -24.28
N TYR A 301 -6.97 6.53 -23.00
CA TYR A 301 -7.79 5.46 -22.46
C TYR A 301 -8.64 6.05 -21.34
N ASP A 302 -9.95 5.84 -21.41
CA ASP A 302 -10.94 6.39 -20.49
C ASP A 302 -11.34 5.42 -19.37
N GLY A 303 -10.67 4.25 -19.29
CA GLY A 303 -10.97 3.27 -18.27
C GLY A 303 -12.32 2.58 -18.43
N THR A 304 -13.00 2.74 -19.58
CA THR A 304 -14.22 2.01 -19.94
C THR A 304 -13.95 0.79 -20.82
#